data_AF-A0A447T8Q8-F1
#
_entry.id   AF-A0A447T8Q8-F1
#
_cell.length_a   1.000
_cell.length_b   1.000
_cell.length_c   1.000
_cell.angle_alpha   90.00
_cell.angle_beta   90.00
_cell.angle_gamma   90.00
#
_symmetry.space_group_name_H-M   'P 1'
#
loop_
_entity.id
_entity.type
_entity.pdbx_description
1 polymer ?
#
loop_
_entity_poly.entity_id
_entity_poly.type
_entity_poly.pdbx_seq_one_letter_code
_entity_poly.pdbx_strand_id
1 'polypeptide(L)'
;MLKNLIDGLAGRLKKNAHDEEAPPLEETAETPAAVIPSPPPEEEPAELPATLGFVSHQPVMDRQQRVVAYDFFVRQGKRNIEAGKQQEFDRLLLATLHNMDIFRLLAYRRAFVHIAMTSLDDPQLRGMPAGSVIFVLEPLPGMVVAEHMLRQLDELQKLGCASRWSPPPTTRTC
;
A
#
# COMPACT_ATOMS: atom_id res chain seq x y z
N MET A 1 34.87 20.54 -0.49
CA MET A 1 34.46 20.96 0.87
C MET A 1 33.09 20.36 1.18
N LEU A 2 33.03 19.14 1.75
CA LEU A 2 31.80 18.42 2.12
C LEU A 2 32.13 17.23 3.05
N LYS A 3 33.03 17.44 4.03
CA LYS A 3 33.56 16.35 4.90
C LYS A 3 33.17 16.45 6.38
N ASN A 4 32.31 17.38 6.80
CA ASN A 4 32.08 17.64 8.24
C ASN A 4 30.62 17.46 8.68
N LEU A 5 29.91 16.42 8.24
CA LEU A 5 28.56 16.12 8.73
C LEU A 5 28.41 14.75 9.42
N ILE A 6 29.50 14.01 9.64
CA ILE A 6 29.49 12.64 10.18
C ILE A 6 29.94 12.61 11.66
N ASP A 7 30.30 13.76 12.23
CA ASP A 7 30.92 13.84 13.57
C ASP A 7 29.89 13.94 14.73
N GLY A 8 28.61 13.65 14.47
CA GLY A 8 27.52 13.73 15.46
C GLY A 8 27.04 12.39 16.03
N LEU A 9 27.58 11.25 15.57
CA LEU A 9 27.05 9.92 15.87
C LEU A 9 28.03 8.99 16.60
N ALA A 10 29.17 9.53 17.06
CA ALA A 10 30.19 8.77 17.78
C ALA A 10 30.39 9.32 19.20
N GLY A 11 29.55 8.89 20.15
CA GLY A 11 29.82 9.18 21.56
C GLY A 11 28.74 8.69 22.52
N ARG A 12 29.12 7.74 23.38
CA ARG A 12 28.39 7.13 24.51
C ARG A 12 27.50 5.92 24.14
N LEU A 13 27.63 4.74 24.77
CA LEU A 13 28.50 4.30 25.86
C LEU A 13 28.49 2.76 25.89
N LYS A 14 29.70 2.20 26.04
CA LYS A 14 30.11 0.96 26.74
C LYS A 14 28.99 0.24 27.54
N LYS A 15 28.78 -1.06 27.29
CA LYS A 15 29.47 -2.21 27.93
C LYS A 15 28.92 -2.51 29.33
N ASN A 16 28.20 -3.62 29.48
CA ASN A 16 28.60 -4.76 30.31
C ASN A 16 27.62 -5.93 30.11
N ALA A 17 28.17 -7.04 29.62
CA ALA A 17 27.59 -8.38 29.68
C ALA A 17 27.76 -8.93 31.09
N HIS A 18 26.84 -9.82 31.46
CA HIS A 18 26.69 -10.48 32.75
C HIS A 18 27.00 -11.97 32.55
N ASP A 19 27.93 -12.52 33.31
CA ASP A 19 28.14 -13.96 33.58
C ASP A 19 28.39 -14.02 35.10
N GLU A 20 27.43 -14.43 35.94
CA GLU A 20 27.16 -15.79 36.44
C GLU A 20 28.20 -16.31 37.46
N GLU A 21 27.92 -16.17 38.76
CA GLU A 21 28.12 -17.17 39.85
C GLU A 21 27.60 -16.62 41.21
N ALA A 22 26.98 -17.47 42.04
CA ALA A 22 26.37 -17.20 43.35
C ALA A 22 27.18 -17.85 44.50
N PRO A 23 26.78 -17.84 45.80
CA PRO A 23 26.32 -16.82 46.80
C PRO A 23 27.40 -16.74 47.97
N PRO A 24 27.20 -16.26 49.25
CA PRO A 24 26.01 -15.86 50.03
C PRO A 24 26.09 -14.58 50.92
N LEU A 25 24.88 -14.15 51.37
CA LEU A 25 24.46 -13.49 52.63
C LEU A 25 25.41 -12.49 53.36
N GLU A 26 24.98 -11.24 53.53
CA GLU A 26 24.70 -10.58 54.84
C GLU A 26 24.34 -9.08 54.68
N GLU A 27 23.16 -8.75 55.22
CA GLU A 27 22.71 -7.55 55.94
C GLU A 27 23.29 -6.13 55.70
N THR A 28 22.36 -5.18 55.76
CA THR A 28 22.45 -3.74 56.16
C THR A 28 22.40 -2.65 55.09
N ALA A 29 21.49 -1.70 55.36
CA ALA A 29 21.45 -0.28 54.98
C ALA A 29 20.53 0.15 53.83
N GLU A 30 19.35 0.63 54.25
CA GLU A 30 18.40 1.45 53.50
C GLU A 30 19.05 2.69 52.87
N THR A 31 18.72 2.97 51.61
CA THR A 31 18.72 4.32 51.03
C THR A 31 17.53 4.44 50.07
N PRO A 32 16.73 5.51 50.13
CA PRO A 32 15.51 5.61 49.35
C PRO A 32 15.83 5.94 47.90
N ALA A 33 15.75 4.92 47.04
CA ALA A 33 15.88 5.08 45.60
C ALA A 33 14.62 5.78 45.05
N ALA A 34 14.84 6.97 44.49
CA ALA A 34 13.86 7.70 43.72
C ALA A 34 13.25 6.80 42.63
N VAL A 35 11.91 6.69 42.63
CA VAL A 35 11.14 5.99 41.61
C VAL A 35 11.33 6.73 40.29
N ILE A 36 12.18 6.18 39.42
CA ILE A 36 12.21 6.56 38.01
C ILE A 36 11.00 5.86 37.38
N PRO A 37 9.99 6.59 36.85
CA PRO A 37 8.90 5.96 36.13
C PRO A 37 9.47 5.30 34.87
N SER A 38 9.22 4.01 34.72
CA SER A 38 9.58 3.22 33.54
C SER A 38 9.09 3.91 32.26
N PRO A 39 9.86 3.88 31.16
CA PRO A 39 9.36 4.33 29.87
C PRO A 39 8.13 3.49 29.49
N PRO A 40 7.10 4.09 28.86
CA PRO A 40 5.94 3.34 28.41
C PRO A 40 6.40 2.22 27.46
N PRO A 41 5.76 1.05 27.50
CA PRO A 41 6.10 -0.05 26.62
C PRO A 41 6.07 0.43 25.18
N GLU A 42 7.11 0.08 24.41
CA GLU A 42 7.12 0.25 22.95
C GLU A 42 5.82 -0.35 22.41
N GLU A 43 4.96 0.51 21.88
CA GLU A 43 3.74 0.10 21.20
C GLU A 43 4.16 -0.84 20.06
N GLU A 44 3.86 -2.13 20.22
CA GLU A 44 3.91 -3.09 19.13
C GLU A 44 3.20 -2.45 17.93
N PRO A 45 3.81 -2.49 16.73
CA PRO A 45 3.26 -1.80 15.57
C PRO A 45 1.82 -2.23 15.40
N ALA A 46 0.90 -1.28 15.63
CA ALA A 46 -0.53 -1.55 15.64
C ALA A 46 -0.87 -2.41 14.44
N GLU A 47 -1.37 -3.62 14.70
CA GLU A 47 -1.88 -4.50 13.66
C GLU A 47 -3.01 -3.76 12.96
N LEU A 48 -2.66 -3.10 11.86
CA LEU A 48 -3.63 -2.46 11.01
C LEU A 48 -4.64 -3.54 10.63
N PRO A 49 -5.96 -3.25 10.69
CA PRO A 49 -6.97 -4.23 10.36
C PRO A 49 -6.63 -4.82 9.00
N ALA A 50 -6.79 -6.13 8.82
CA ALA A 50 -6.24 -6.87 7.68
C ALA A 50 -6.49 -6.15 6.34
N THR A 51 -7.60 -5.44 6.20
CA THR A 51 -8.00 -4.64 5.03
C THR A 51 -7.09 -3.44 4.69
N LEU A 52 -6.40 -2.84 5.67
CA LEU A 52 -5.60 -1.61 5.52
C LEU A 52 -4.22 -1.83 4.88
N GLY A 53 -3.78 -3.09 4.75
CA GLY A 53 -2.51 -3.45 4.09
C GLY A 53 -2.61 -3.74 2.59
N PHE A 54 -3.82 -3.78 2.02
CA PHE A 54 -4.04 -4.28 0.66
C PHE A 54 -4.03 -3.19 -0.41
N VAL A 55 -4.43 -1.96 -0.11
CA VAL A 55 -4.48 -0.89 -1.13
C VAL A 55 -3.22 -0.05 -1.03
N SER A 56 -2.47 0.01 -2.12
CA SER A 56 -1.32 0.90 -2.26
C SER A 56 -1.60 1.97 -3.30
N HIS A 57 -0.95 3.11 -3.13
CA HIS A 57 -1.01 4.20 -4.10
C HIS A 57 0.37 4.78 -4.41
N GLN A 58 0.57 5.18 -5.65
CA GLN A 58 1.82 5.80 -6.12
C GLN A 58 1.54 7.12 -6.85
N PRO A 59 2.30 8.19 -6.57
CA PRO A 59 2.13 9.44 -7.29
C PRO A 59 2.66 9.32 -8.73
N VAL A 60 1.84 9.72 -9.70
CA VAL A 60 2.25 9.89 -11.10
C VAL A 60 2.64 11.34 -11.29
N MET A 61 3.86 11.58 -11.76
CA MET A 61 4.43 12.92 -11.92
C MET A 61 4.48 13.35 -13.39
N ASP A 62 4.36 14.65 -13.63
CA ASP A 62 4.68 15.26 -14.92
C ASP A 62 6.19 15.46 -15.10
N ARG A 63 6.59 16.01 -16.26
CA ARG A 63 8.01 16.31 -16.55
C ARG A 63 8.63 17.33 -15.60
N GLN A 64 7.81 18.12 -14.92
CA GLN A 64 8.23 19.10 -13.92
C GLN A 64 8.19 18.54 -12.49
N GLN A 65 8.07 17.21 -12.32
CA GLN A 65 7.97 16.55 -11.01
C GLN A 65 6.76 17.01 -10.17
N ARG A 66 5.72 17.52 -10.82
CA ARG A 66 4.45 17.79 -10.14
C ARG A 66 3.60 16.55 -10.22
N VAL A 67 3.04 16.14 -9.09
CA VAL A 67 2.04 15.06 -9.09
C VAL A 67 0.88 15.52 -9.99
N VAL A 68 0.37 14.64 -10.85
CA VAL A 68 -0.77 14.89 -11.74
C VAL A 68 -1.87 13.86 -11.58
N ALA A 69 -1.52 12.67 -11.09
CA ALA A 69 -2.44 11.61 -10.79
C ALA A 69 -1.88 10.71 -9.69
N TYR A 70 -2.72 9.82 -9.18
CA TYR A 70 -2.31 8.72 -8.33
C TYR A 70 -2.67 7.41 -8.97
N ASP A 71 -1.81 6.43 -8.81
CA ASP A 71 -2.01 5.07 -9.26
C ASP A 71 -2.39 4.19 -8.07
N PHE A 72 -3.55 3.55 -8.11
CA PHE A 72 -4.09 2.71 -7.06
C PHE A 72 -4.11 1.25 -7.50
N PHE A 73 -3.49 0.39 -6.69
CA PHE A 73 -3.37 -1.03 -6.98
C PHE A 73 -3.37 -1.84 -5.69
N VAL A 74 -3.68 -3.13 -5.83
CA VAL A 74 -3.63 -4.07 -4.72
C VAL A 74 -2.17 -4.49 -4.48
N ARG A 75 -1.67 -4.27 -3.27
CA ARG A 75 -0.35 -4.74 -2.83
C ARG A 75 -0.44 -6.21 -2.48
N GLN A 76 0.04 -7.05 -3.39
CA GLN A 76 0.08 -8.49 -3.18
C GLN A 76 1.39 -8.86 -2.47
N GLY A 77 1.30 -9.67 -1.41
CA GLY A 77 2.45 -10.47 -0.97
C GLY A 77 2.85 -11.45 -2.08
N LYS A 78 4.05 -12.06 -2.03
CA LYS A 78 4.65 -12.91 -3.09
C LYS A 78 3.84 -14.14 -3.60
N ARG A 79 2.54 -14.24 -3.37
CA ARG A 79 1.69 -15.36 -3.79
C ARG A 79 1.04 -15.04 -5.14
N ASN A 80 1.36 -15.87 -6.14
CA ASN A 80 0.62 -15.93 -7.40
C ASN A 80 -0.88 -16.09 -7.09
N ILE A 81 -1.67 -15.11 -7.51
CA ILE A 81 -3.11 -15.10 -7.27
C ILE A 81 -3.80 -15.87 -8.41
N GLU A 82 -4.60 -16.86 -8.03
CA GLU A 82 -5.48 -17.58 -8.95
C GLU A 82 -6.53 -16.59 -9.50
N ALA A 83 -6.90 -16.72 -10.77
CA ALA A 83 -7.81 -15.79 -11.46
C ALA A 83 -9.12 -15.48 -10.70
N GLY A 84 -9.64 -16.43 -9.92
CA GLY A 84 -10.85 -16.25 -9.12
C GLY A 84 -10.69 -15.30 -7.93
N LYS A 85 -9.49 -15.21 -7.33
CA LYS A 85 -9.23 -14.35 -6.18
C LYS A 85 -8.97 -12.90 -6.58
N GLN A 86 -8.52 -12.67 -7.81
CA GLN A 86 -8.26 -11.31 -8.32
C GLN A 86 -9.53 -10.45 -8.30
N GLN A 87 -10.68 -11.01 -8.68
CA GLN A 87 -11.97 -10.31 -8.61
C GLN A 87 -12.34 -9.88 -7.18
N GLU A 88 -12.06 -10.71 -6.19
CA GLU A 88 -12.32 -10.39 -4.78
C GLU A 88 -11.44 -9.24 -4.29
N PHE A 89 -10.17 -9.23 -4.72
CA PHE A 89 -9.26 -8.13 -4.41
C PHE A 89 -9.66 -6.82 -5.10
N ASP A 90 -10.07 -6.87 -6.36
CA ASP A 90 -10.57 -5.70 -7.07
C ASP A 90 -11.83 -5.14 -6.40
N ARG A 91 -12.76 -6.01 -5.97
CA ARG A 91 -13.92 -5.61 -5.15
C ARG A 91 -13.52 -4.93 -3.86
N LEU A 92 -12.56 -5.50 -3.14
CA LEU A 92 -12.04 -4.91 -1.91
C LEU A 92 -11.42 -3.52 -2.19
N LEU A 93 -10.62 -3.41 -3.26
CA LEU A 93 -10.03 -2.14 -3.70
C LEU A 93 -11.12 -1.11 -3.97
N LEU A 94 -12.08 -1.42 -4.84
CA LEU A 94 -13.17 -0.50 -5.21
C LEU A 94 -14.01 -0.10 -3.99
N ALA A 95 -14.35 -1.06 -3.12
CA ALA A 95 -15.05 -0.79 -1.87
C ALA A 95 -14.25 0.15 -0.97
N THR A 96 -12.93 -0.06 -0.86
CA THR A 96 -12.06 0.79 -0.03
C THR A 96 -11.98 2.20 -0.57
N LEU A 97 -11.77 2.35 -1.89
CA LEU A 97 -11.72 3.66 -2.55
C LEU A 97 -13.03 4.44 -2.38
N HIS A 98 -14.17 3.75 -2.46
CA HIS A 98 -15.49 4.34 -2.27
C HIS A 98 -15.76 4.68 -0.80
N ASN A 99 -15.50 3.76 0.13
CA ASN A 99 -15.77 3.95 1.56
C ASN A 99 -14.91 5.04 2.19
N MET A 100 -13.67 5.17 1.73
CA MET A 100 -12.76 6.23 2.17
C MET A 100 -12.98 7.55 1.42
N ASP A 101 -13.90 7.59 0.45
CA ASP A 101 -14.22 8.77 -0.35
C ASP A 101 -12.97 9.42 -0.98
N ILE A 102 -12.02 8.58 -1.42
CA ILE A 102 -10.68 9.03 -1.84
C ILE A 102 -10.80 10.01 -3.00
N PHE A 103 -11.77 9.81 -3.89
CA PHE A 103 -11.95 10.67 -5.06
C PHE A 103 -12.32 12.11 -4.72
N ARG A 104 -12.95 12.36 -3.56
CA ARG A 104 -13.18 13.74 -3.07
C ARG A 104 -11.91 14.38 -2.54
N LEU A 105 -10.99 13.58 -2.00
CA LEU A 105 -9.69 14.02 -1.50
C LEU A 105 -8.70 14.34 -2.63
N LEU A 106 -8.88 13.73 -3.80
CA LEU A 106 -7.99 13.91 -4.96
C LEU A 106 -8.14 15.28 -5.65
N ALA A 107 -9.11 16.11 -5.25
CA ALA A 107 -9.39 17.42 -5.84
C ALA A 107 -9.45 17.36 -7.39
N TYR A 108 -8.47 17.96 -8.09
CA TYR A 108 -8.39 18.00 -9.56
C TYR A 108 -7.48 16.91 -10.17
N ARG A 109 -6.98 15.97 -9.35
CA ARG A 109 -6.05 14.93 -9.78
C ARG A 109 -6.82 13.69 -10.22
N ARG A 110 -6.27 12.98 -11.20
CA ARG A 110 -6.85 11.72 -11.68
C ARG A 110 -6.41 10.54 -10.82
N ALA A 111 -7.25 9.53 -10.71
CA ALA A 111 -6.96 8.23 -10.13
C ALA A 111 -6.85 7.20 -11.26
N PHE A 112 -5.69 6.57 -11.41
CA PHE A 112 -5.57 5.32 -12.14
C PHE A 112 -5.92 4.19 -11.17
N VAL A 113 -6.84 3.32 -11.55
CA VAL A 113 -7.25 2.18 -10.72
C VAL A 113 -7.06 0.93 -11.55
N HIS A 114 -6.12 0.08 -11.13
CA HIS A 114 -5.87 -1.20 -11.80
C HIS A 114 -6.96 -2.20 -11.42
N ILE A 115 -7.61 -2.76 -12.44
CA ILE A 115 -8.62 -3.80 -12.29
C ILE A 115 -8.37 -4.90 -13.32
N ALA A 116 -8.66 -6.14 -12.95
CA ALA A 116 -8.61 -7.24 -13.89
C ALA A 116 -9.74 -7.14 -14.91
N MET A 117 -9.47 -7.62 -16.13
CA MET A 117 -10.49 -7.76 -17.18
C MET A 117 -11.67 -8.66 -16.77
N THR A 118 -11.46 -9.61 -15.85
CA THR A 118 -12.53 -10.45 -15.30
C THR A 118 -13.47 -9.67 -14.37
N SER A 119 -13.08 -8.50 -13.87
CA SER A 119 -13.83 -7.72 -12.89
C SER A 119 -14.77 -6.68 -13.52
N LEU A 120 -14.86 -6.63 -14.86
CA LEU A 120 -15.70 -5.67 -15.60
C LEU A 120 -17.20 -5.78 -15.30
N ASP A 121 -17.67 -6.95 -14.85
CA ASP A 121 -19.04 -7.18 -14.43
C ASP A 121 -19.42 -6.45 -13.12
N ASP A 122 -18.45 -5.94 -12.38
CA ASP A 122 -18.70 -5.44 -11.03
C ASP A 122 -19.57 -4.16 -11.02
N PRO A 123 -20.66 -4.12 -10.24
CA PRO A 123 -21.54 -2.95 -10.17
C PRO A 123 -20.83 -1.72 -9.58
N GLN A 124 -19.81 -1.88 -8.74
CA GLN A 124 -19.11 -0.76 -8.11
C GLN A 124 -18.36 0.09 -9.14
N LEU A 125 -17.96 -0.48 -10.27
CA LEU A 125 -17.31 0.26 -11.37
C LEU A 125 -18.22 1.37 -11.92
N ARG A 126 -19.54 1.11 -11.97
CA ARG A 126 -20.52 2.06 -12.50
C ARG A 126 -20.79 3.24 -11.54
N GLY A 127 -20.45 3.08 -10.26
CA GLY A 127 -20.60 4.13 -9.25
C GLY A 127 -19.42 5.11 -9.18
N MET A 128 -18.35 4.86 -9.93
CA MET A 128 -17.13 5.66 -9.84
C MET A 128 -17.25 7.03 -10.53
N PRO A 129 -16.59 8.08 -9.99
CA PRO A 129 -16.63 9.41 -10.57
C PRO A 129 -15.81 9.47 -11.88
N ALA A 130 -16.53 9.40 -13.00
CA ALA A 130 -16.00 9.35 -14.36
C ALA A 130 -15.01 10.47 -14.74
N GLY A 131 -15.15 11.66 -14.16
CA GLY A 131 -14.24 12.78 -14.44
C GLY A 131 -12.85 12.64 -13.81
N SER A 132 -12.72 11.84 -12.76
CA SER A 132 -11.47 11.68 -11.99
C SER A 132 -10.90 10.28 -12.06
N VAL A 133 -11.68 9.26 -12.39
CA VAL A 133 -11.23 7.85 -12.40
C VAL A 133 -10.95 7.36 -13.81
N ILE A 134 -9.78 6.72 -13.96
CA ILE A 134 -9.35 6.02 -15.16
C ILE A 134 -9.07 4.58 -14.76
N PHE A 135 -9.78 3.63 -15.36
CA PHE A 135 -9.53 2.21 -15.11
C PHE A 135 -8.37 1.73 -15.98
N VAL A 136 -7.38 1.11 -15.36
CA VAL A 136 -6.30 0.42 -16.06
C VAL A 136 -6.63 -1.05 -16.06
N LEU A 137 -6.80 -1.61 -17.26
CA LEU A 137 -7.25 -2.99 -17.42
C LEU A 137 -6.05 -3.91 -17.52
N GLU A 138 -6.01 -4.89 -16.62
CA GLU A 138 -4.97 -5.91 -16.58
C GLU A 138 -5.51 -7.22 -17.17
N PRO A 139 -4.98 -7.68 -18.31
CA PRO A 139 -5.32 -8.98 -18.86
C PRO A 139 -4.64 -10.10 -18.06
N LEU A 140 -5.37 -11.19 -17.81
CA LEU A 140 -4.75 -12.38 -17.25
C LEU A 140 -4.07 -13.20 -18.36
N PRO A 141 -2.96 -13.90 -18.04
CA PRO A 141 -2.30 -14.79 -18.99
C PRO A 141 -3.28 -15.85 -19.53
N GLY A 142 -3.37 -15.98 -20.86
CA GLY A 142 -4.25 -16.95 -21.51
C GLY A 142 -5.73 -16.56 -21.56
N MET A 143 -6.08 -15.33 -21.14
CA MET A 143 -7.44 -14.83 -21.25
C MET A 143 -7.85 -14.60 -22.71
N VAL A 144 -9.04 -15.09 -23.07
CA VAL A 144 -9.71 -14.75 -24.33
C VAL A 144 -10.69 -13.61 -24.07
N VAL A 145 -10.51 -12.49 -24.77
CA VAL A 145 -11.45 -11.36 -24.71
C VAL A 145 -12.73 -11.77 -25.43
N ALA A 146 -13.84 -11.75 -24.70
CA ALA A 146 -15.15 -12.13 -25.22
C ALA A 146 -15.96 -10.88 -25.57
N GLU A 147 -16.93 -11.04 -26.48
CA GLU A 147 -17.80 -9.96 -26.96
C GLU A 147 -18.54 -9.23 -25.83
N HIS A 148 -18.94 -9.95 -24.77
CA HIS A 148 -19.61 -9.33 -23.62
C HIS A 148 -18.70 -8.36 -22.86
N MET A 149 -17.39 -8.66 -22.75
CA MET A 149 -16.43 -7.76 -22.11
C MET A 149 -16.27 -6.47 -22.90
N LEU A 150 -16.24 -6.55 -24.23
CA LEU A 150 -16.16 -5.36 -25.09
C LEU A 150 -17.38 -4.45 -24.89
N ARG A 151 -18.59 -5.03 -24.81
CA ARG A 151 -19.80 -4.26 -24.52
C ARG A 151 -19.74 -3.57 -23.15
N GLN A 152 -19.17 -4.22 -22.15
CA GLN A 152 -18.99 -3.63 -20.81
C GLN A 152 -18.01 -2.46 -20.83
N LEU A 153 -16.93 -2.57 -21.62
CA LEU A 153 -16.00 -1.45 -21.82
C LEU A 153 -16.69 -0.27 -22.48
N ASP A 154 -17.55 -0.52 -23.48
CA ASP A 154 -18.33 0.54 -24.12
C ASP A 154 -19.32 1.19 -23.14
N GLU A 155 -19.95 0.42 -22.26
CA GLU A 155 -20.81 0.96 -21.19
C GLU A 155 -20.01 1.84 -20.23
N LEU A 156 -18.84 1.39 -19.77
CA LEU A 156 -17.98 2.17 -18.88
C LEU A 156 -17.46 3.45 -19.54
N GLN A 157 -17.11 3.39 -20.83
CA GLN A 157 -16.72 4.58 -21.60
C GLN A 157 -17.87 5.58 -21.74
N LYS A 158 -19.10 5.12 -21.96
CA LYS A 158 -20.29 5.99 -22.00
C LYS A 158 -20.57 6.67 -20.66
N LEU A 159 -20.23 6.02 -19.56
CA LEU A 159 -20.29 6.62 -18.22
C LEU A 159 -19.21 7.68 -18.01
N GLY A 160 -18.26 7.82 -18.96
CA GLY A 160 -17.17 8.79 -18.93
C GLY A 160 -15.90 8.25 -18.28
N CYS A 161 -15.87 6.96 -17.91
CA CYS A 161 -14.66 6.33 -17.39
C CYS A 161 -13.74 5.95 -18.55
N ALA A 162 -12.53 6.51 -18.57
CA ALA A 162 -11.55 6.11 -19.57
C ALA A 162 -10.92 4.76 -19.18
N SER A 163 -10.82 3.83 -20.12
CA SER A 163 -10.06 2.60 -19.96
C SER A 163 -8.71 2.70 -20.67
N ARG A 164 -7.64 2.29 -19.99
CA ARG A 164 -6.30 2.16 -20.59
C ARG A 164 -5.87 0.71 -20.56
N TRP A 165 -5.42 0.21 -21.70
CA TRP A 165 -4.75 -1.09 -21.78
C TRP A 165 -3.33 -1.01 -21.24
N SER A 166 -3.00 -1.85 -20.27
CA SER A 166 -1.62 -2.05 -19.82
C SER A 166 -1.05 -3.32 -20.47
N PRO A 167 0.01 -3.22 -21.30
CA PRO A 167 0.68 -4.43 -21.78
C PRO A 167 1.31 -5.17 -20.58
N PRO A 168 1.32 -6.51 -20.58
CA PRO A 168 1.98 -7.27 -19.52
C PRO A 168 3.45 -6.84 -19.42
N PRO A 169 4.04 -6.82 -18.21
CA PRO A 169 5.44 -6.48 -18.06
C PRO A 169 6.28 -7.49 -18.85
N THR A 170 6.84 -7.05 -19.98
CA THR A 170 7.85 -7.82 -20.72
C THR A 170 9.03 -8.02 -19.78
N THR A 171 9.17 -9.23 -19.27
CA THR A 171 10.41 -9.70 -18.66
C THR A 171 11.50 -9.56 -19.71
N ARG A 172 12.31 -8.50 -19.59
CA ARG A 172 13.58 -8.42 -20.29
C ARG A 172 14.47 -9.51 -19.69
N THR A 173 14.54 -10.64 -20.38
CA THR A 173 15.64 -11.59 -20.22
C THR A 173 16.90 -10.88 -20.71
N CYS A 174 17.80 -10.61 -19.77
CA CYS A 174 19.19 -10.29 -20.05
C CYS A 174 19.94 -11.54 -20.50
#